data_AF-A0A850NT18-F1
#
_entry.id   AF-A0A850NT18-F1
#
_cell.length_a   1.000
_cell.length_b   1.000
_cell.length_c   1.000
_cell.angle_alpha   90.00
_cell.angle_beta   90.00
_cell.angle_gamma   90.00
#
_symmetry.space_group_name_H-M   'P 1'
#
loop_
_entity.id
_entity.type
_entity.pdbx_description
1 polymer ?
#
loop_
_entity_poly.entity_id
_entity_poly.type
_entity_poly.pdbx_seq_one_letter_code
_entity_poly.pdbx_strand_id
1 'polypeptide(L)' 'RASEAVCRALAASLDLPARSVSLRSGGASREKLLFVAAAAERVGPLLDALAERNSP' A
#
# COMPACT_ATOMS: atom_id res chain seq x y z
N ARG A 1 -1.31 15.02 1.82
CA ARG A 1 -2.48 14.67 2.65
C ARG A 1 -3.19 13.39 2.19
N ALA A 2 -3.99 13.38 1.11
CA ALA A 2 -4.72 12.16 0.69
C ALA A 2 -3.78 10.99 0.34
N SER A 3 -2.78 11.21 -0.52
CA SER A 3 -1.82 10.15 -0.87
C SER A 3 -1.02 9.64 0.34
N GLU A 4 -0.66 10.51 1.30
CA GLU A 4 -0.01 10.08 2.55
C GLU A 4 -0.93 9.25 3.44
N ALA A 5 -2.23 9.55 3.46
CA ALA A 5 -3.20 8.76 4.20
C ALA A 5 -3.30 7.36 3.59
N VAL A 6 -3.30 7.24 2.25
CA VAL A 6 -3.25 5.95 1.56
C VAL A 6 -1.97 5.18 1.90
N CYS A 7 -0.80 5.83 1.86
CA CYS A 7 0.47 5.18 2.21
C CYS A 7 0.46 4.65 3.65
N ARG A 8 -0.03 5.46 4.61
CA ARG A 8 -0.14 5.06 6.02
C ARG A 8 -1.14 3.93 6.24
N ALA A 9 -2.30 3.98 5.58
CA ALA A 9 -3.31 2.94 5.68
C ALA A 9 -2.80 1.60 5.13
N LEU A 10 -2.09 1.62 4.00
CA LEU A 10 -1.49 0.42 3.43
C LEU A 10 -0.38 -0.13 4.34
N ALA A 11 0.52 0.73 4.85
CA ALA A 11 1.56 0.30 5.77
C ALA A 11 0.99 -0.37 7.02
N ALA A 12 -0.07 0.21 7.62
CA ALA A 12 -0.76 -0.38 8.76
C ALA A 12 -1.42 -1.72 8.43
N SER A 13 -2.04 -1.84 7.26
CA SER A 13 -2.71 -3.08 6.81
C SER A 13 -1.72 -4.23 6.57
N LEU A 14 -0.46 -3.90 6.24
CA LEU A 14 0.62 -4.86 5.99
C LEU A 14 1.53 -5.06 7.21
N ASP A 15 1.22 -4.44 8.36
CA ASP A 15 2.07 -4.42 9.56
C ASP A 15 3.52 -3.96 9.27
N LEU A 16 3.65 -2.89 8.48
CA LEU A 16 4.92 -2.30 8.09
C LEU A 16 5.12 -0.90 8.70
N PRO A 17 6.37 -0.48 8.94
CA PRO A 17 6.67 0.91 9.29
C PRO A 17 6.12 1.88 8.23
N ALA A 18 5.57 3.02 8.67
CA ALA A 18 4.99 4.01 7.75
C ALA A 18 5.96 4.48 6.64
N ARG A 19 7.27 4.52 6.93
CA ARG A 19 8.32 4.89 5.96
C ARG A 19 8.55 3.85 4.85
N SER A 20 8.06 2.62 5.03
CA SER A 20 8.23 1.53 4.06
C SER A 20 7.28 1.64 2.88
N VAL A 21 6.27 2.51 2.93
CA VAL A 21 5.33 2.74 1.82
C VAL A 21 5.44 4.17 1.36
N SER A 22 5.66 4.38 0.06
CA SER A 22 5.75 5.71 -0.54
C SER A 22 5.03 5.80 -1.88
N LEU A 23 4.55 7.00 -2.20
CA LEU A 23 3.93 7.28 -3.49
C LEU A 23 5.03 7.36 -4.57
N ARG A 24 4.90 6.54 -5.62
CA ARG A 24 5.75 6.63 -6.82
C ARG A 24 5.15 7.56 -7.86
N SER A 25 3.85 7.43 -8.12
CA SER A 25 3.14 8.26 -9.11
C SER A 25 1.64 8.35 -8.81
N GLY A 26 0.94 9.23 -9.53
CA GLY A 26 -0.50 9.43 -9.36
C GLY A 26 -0.88 10.45 -8.28
N GLY A 27 0.00 11.41 -7.94
CA GLY A 27 -0.27 12.43 -6.92
C GLY A 27 -1.61 13.16 -7.08
N ALA A 28 -1.93 13.55 -8.31
CA ALA A 28 -3.20 14.20 -8.69
C ALA A 28 -4.26 13.25 -9.27
N SER A 29 -3.97 11.95 -9.39
CA SER A 29 -4.90 10.94 -9.91
C SER A 29 -5.64 10.23 -8.78
N ARG A 30 -6.76 9.57 -9.09
CA ARG A 30 -7.40 8.61 -8.19
C ARG A 30 -6.58 7.32 -8.09
N GLU A 31 -5.99 6.90 -9.20
CA GLU A 31 -5.07 5.78 -9.24
C GLU A 31 -3.72 6.19 -8.64
N LYS A 32 -3.20 5.36 -7.75
CA LYS A 32 -1.94 5.58 -7.04
C LYS A 32 -1.01 4.41 -7.31
N LEU A 33 0.20 4.70 -7.79
CA LEU A 33 1.27 3.72 -7.81
C LEU A 33 2.08 3.90 -6.53
N LEU A 34 2.16 2.85 -5.72
CA LEU A 34 2.87 2.85 -4.44
C LEU A 34 4.09 1.93 -4.53
N PHE A 35 5.17 2.33 -3.87
CA PHE A 35 6.33 1.48 -3.62
C PHE A 35 6.26 0.97 -2.19
N VAL A 36 6.51 -0.33 -2.01
CA VAL A 36 6.52 -0.99 -0.71
C VAL A 36 7.90 -1.63 -0.52
N ALA A 37 8.69 -1.12 0.43
CA ALA A 37 9.98 -1.65 0.82
C ALA A 37 9.81 -2.78 1.83
N ALA A 38 9.67 -4.01 1.34
CA ALA A 38 9.53 -5.21 2.16
C ALA A 38 9.95 -6.48 1.39
N ALA A 39 10.12 -7.59 2.12
CA ALA A 39 10.37 -8.90 1.51
C ALA A 39 9.10 -9.38 0.78
N ALA A 40 9.20 -9.59 -0.53
CA ALA A 40 8.07 -9.94 -1.39
C ALA A 40 7.32 -11.20 -0.90
N GLU A 41 8.06 -12.20 -0.42
CA GLU A 41 7.52 -13.47 0.08
C GLU A 41 6.60 -13.31 1.30
N ARG A 42 6.82 -12.25 2.10
CA ARG A 42 5.98 -11.94 3.26
C ARG A 42 4.78 -11.07 2.91
N VAL A 43 4.92 -10.20 1.92
CA VAL A 43 3.92 -9.16 1.61
C VAL A 43 2.95 -9.58 0.51
N GLY A 44 3.37 -10.44 -0.43
CA GLY A 44 2.51 -10.96 -1.50
C GLY A 44 1.18 -11.54 -0.99
N PRO A 45 1.20 -12.54 -0.09
CA PRO A 45 -0.05 -13.12 0.45
C PRO A 45 -0.93 -12.11 1.19
N LEU A 46 -0.34 -11.11 1.84
CA LEU A 46 -1.09 -10.06 2.54
C LEU A 46 -1.77 -9.10 1.56
N LEU A 47 -1.11 -8.80 0.43
CA LEU A 47 -1.70 -7.99 -0.65
C LEU A 47 -2.83 -8.75 -1.33
N ASP A 48 -2.67 -10.05 -1.57
CA ASP A 48 -3.71 -10.89 -2.16
C ASP A 48 -4.95 -10.94 -1.26
N ALA A 49 -4.76 -11.20 0.04
CA ALA A 49 -5.85 -11.17 1.01
C ALA A 49 -6.53 -9.80 1.13
N LEU A 50 -5.75 -8.71 1.02
CA LEU A 50 -6.30 -7.35 1.00
C LEU A 50 -7.14 -7.12 -0.26
N ALA A 51 -6.70 -7.61 -1.43
CA ALA A 51 -7.43 -7.50 -2.68
C ALA A 51 -8.74 -8.28 -2.64
N GLU A 52 -8.73 -9.53 -2.18
CA GLU A 52 -9.92 -10.37 -2.05
C GLU A 52 -11.00 -9.73 -1.16
N ARG A 53 -10.60 -9.16 -0.01
CA ARG A 53 -11.52 -8.50 0.93
C ARG A 53 -12.17 -7.22 0.38
N ASN A 54 -11.57 -6.62 -0.64
CA ASN A 54 -12.03 -5.38 -1.25
C ASN A 54 -12.47 -5.58 -2.71
N SER A 55 -12.58 -6.82 -3.17
CA SER A 55 -13.15 -7.15 -4.46
C SER A 55 -14.68 -6.95 -4.38
N PRO A 56 -15.28 -6.25 -5.36
CA PRO A 56 -16.71 -5.92 -5.36
C PRO A 56 -17.63 -7.14 -5.48
#